data_AF-A0A915CVM2-F1
#
_entry.id   AF-A0A915CVM2-F1
#
_cell.length_a   1.000
_cell.length_b   1.000
_cell.length_c   1.000
_cell.angle_alpha   90.00
_cell.angle_beta   90.00
_cell.angle_gamma   90.00
#
_symmetry.space_group_name_H-M   'P 1'
#
loop_
_entity.id
_entity.type
_entity.pdbx_description
1 polymer ?
#
loop_
_entity_poly.entity_id
_entity_poly.type
_entity_poly.pdbx_seq_one_letter_code
_entity_poly.pdbx_strand_id
1 'polypeptide(L)'
;MATISTVSTNTADTGEGTSTGSSSACPEMSAEQEFCLYELETTDSTSVGLVLRAIYDTGDVHNFTRALERRIAHYDKNILKVCTYHYQGFLDSMRQLSNLSEKCGEIKKMAEETNEHVQGDSIDLLKKSMEIVRYRKLQRNANVAIDQISMCLPALEHYATLQKLMKNKKYLQALKVLEDLEHNYLNQLQKYRFASFLTQSIGPMRDQIREKSYSELTDFLENLQKVSQRIGEDASRHVKF
;
A
#
# COMPACT_ATOMS: atom_id res chain seq x y z
N MET A 1 20.22 15.17 -36.95
CA MET A 1 20.58 16.60 -37.14
C MET A 1 20.71 17.18 -35.74
N ALA A 2 21.85 17.58 -35.19
CA ALA A 2 23.08 18.12 -35.77
C ALA A 2 24.34 17.53 -35.11
N THR A 3 25.44 17.65 -35.85
CA THR A 3 26.75 17.03 -35.68
C THR A 3 27.60 17.79 -34.65
N ILE A 4 28.17 17.07 -33.68
CA ILE A 4 29.22 17.58 -32.78
C ILE A 4 30.55 17.50 -33.53
N SER A 5 31.15 18.64 -33.84
CA SER A 5 32.54 18.70 -34.34
C SER A 5 33.50 18.79 -33.17
N THR A 6 34.28 17.72 -33.01
CA THR A 6 35.54 17.66 -32.26
C THR A 6 36.59 18.54 -32.92
N VAL A 7 37.25 19.41 -32.15
CA VAL A 7 38.57 19.94 -32.51
C VAL A 7 39.50 19.70 -31.33
N SER A 8 40.41 18.74 -31.54
CA SER A 8 41.64 18.58 -30.79
C SER A 8 42.73 19.42 -31.47
N THR A 9 43.48 20.19 -30.69
CA THR A 9 44.85 20.59 -31.07
C THR A 9 45.73 20.57 -29.83
N ASN A 10 46.48 19.46 -29.70
CA ASN A 10 47.76 19.45 -29.01
C ASN A 10 48.81 20.00 -29.98
N THR A 11 49.59 20.98 -29.54
CA THR A 11 50.97 21.18 -30.00
C THR A 11 51.79 21.67 -28.82
N ALA A 12 52.61 20.78 -28.29
CA ALA A 12 53.83 21.15 -27.60
C ALA A 12 54.83 21.61 -28.67
N ASP A 13 55.46 22.76 -28.46
CA ASP A 13 56.81 22.96 -29.00
C ASP A 13 57.66 23.81 -28.04
N THR A 14 58.92 23.41 -28.02
CA THR A 14 60.01 23.84 -27.16
C THR A 14 60.57 25.14 -27.71
N GLY A 15 60.84 26.11 -26.82
CA GLY A 15 61.52 27.34 -27.18
C GLY A 15 62.37 27.85 -26.01
N GLU A 16 63.57 27.31 -25.89
CA GLU A 16 64.66 27.98 -25.18
C GLU A 16 64.97 29.30 -25.89
N GLY A 17 64.85 30.40 -25.15
CA GLY A 17 65.21 31.73 -25.58
C GLY A 17 65.93 32.45 -24.45
N THR A 18 67.22 32.17 -24.31
CA THR A 18 68.15 33.04 -23.59
C THR A 18 68.23 34.36 -24.34
N SER A 19 67.67 35.43 -23.76
CA SER A 19 68.01 36.80 -24.15
C SER A 19 68.24 37.64 -22.91
N THR A 20 69.52 37.67 -22.54
CA THR A 20 70.30 38.89 -22.34
C THR A 20 69.64 39.99 -21.54
N GLY A 21 70.16 40.21 -20.33
CA GLY A 21 69.83 41.37 -19.51
C GLY A 21 70.04 42.66 -20.30
N SER A 22 68.94 43.34 -20.58
CA SER A 22 68.89 44.79 -20.55
C SER A 22 68.20 45.16 -19.23
N SER A 23 69.02 45.38 -18.21
CA SER A 23 68.67 46.19 -17.05
C SER A 23 68.30 47.59 -17.58
N SER A 24 67.05 47.76 -18.04
CA SER A 24 66.46 49.08 -18.08
C SER A 24 66.10 49.37 -16.64
N ALA A 25 66.96 50.12 -15.95
CA ALA A 25 66.63 50.76 -14.68
C ALA A 25 65.24 51.37 -14.84
N CYS A 26 64.25 50.71 -14.24
CA CYS A 26 62.89 51.20 -14.23
C CYS A 26 62.94 52.42 -13.30
N PRO A 27 62.57 53.64 -13.73
CA PRO A 27 62.49 54.74 -12.79
C PRO A 27 61.50 54.30 -11.72
N GLU A 28 61.97 54.22 -10.47
CA GLU A 28 61.09 54.06 -9.33
C GLU A 28 60.00 55.13 -9.47
N MET A 29 58.74 54.70 -9.40
CA MET A 29 57.61 55.63 -9.38
C MET A 29 57.86 56.64 -8.27
N SER A 30 57.83 57.93 -8.59
CA SER A 30 58.07 58.95 -7.56
C SER A 30 56.99 58.85 -6.49
N ALA A 31 57.34 59.07 -5.22
CA ALA A 31 56.38 59.05 -4.11
C ALA A 31 55.20 60.01 -4.35
N GLU A 32 55.44 61.11 -5.07
CA GLU A 32 54.41 62.08 -5.48
C GLU A 32 53.44 61.51 -6.53
N GLN A 33 53.95 60.70 -7.46
CA GLN A 33 53.14 60.02 -8.48
C GLN A 33 52.32 58.89 -7.85
N GLU A 34 52.89 58.15 -6.90
CA GLU A 34 52.18 57.11 -6.15
C GLU A 34 51.10 57.72 -5.25
N PHE A 35 51.38 58.85 -4.59
CA PHE A 35 50.41 59.59 -3.80
C PHE A 35 49.24 60.09 -4.65
N CYS A 36 49.51 60.75 -5.78
CA CYS A 36 48.46 61.24 -6.68
C CYS A 36 47.61 60.10 -7.27
N LEU A 37 48.22 58.96 -7.60
CA LEU A 37 47.49 57.78 -8.08
C LEU A 37 46.63 57.16 -6.97
N TYR A 38 47.15 57.03 -5.76
CA TYR A 38 46.39 56.54 -4.61
C TYR A 38 45.20 57.47 -4.28
N GLU A 39 45.43 58.78 -4.33
CA GLU A 39 44.37 59.77 -4.14
C GLU A 39 43.31 59.61 -5.24
N LEU A 40 43.67 59.48 -6.51
CA LEU A 40 42.70 59.20 -7.59
C LEU A 40 41.94 57.86 -7.42
N GLU A 41 42.58 56.83 -6.86
CA GLU A 41 41.96 55.51 -6.63
C GLU A 41 40.98 55.48 -5.47
N THR A 42 41.18 56.35 -4.47
CA THR A 42 40.42 56.34 -3.20
C THR A 42 39.45 57.51 -3.06
N THR A 43 39.57 58.52 -3.92
CA THR A 43 38.81 59.78 -3.83
C THR A 43 37.53 59.73 -4.66
N ASP A 44 36.46 60.34 -4.15
CA ASP A 44 35.20 60.51 -4.87
C ASP A 44 35.36 61.37 -6.14
N SER A 45 34.51 61.14 -7.16
CA SER A 45 34.60 61.80 -8.48
C SER A 45 34.61 63.33 -8.44
N THR A 46 34.09 63.94 -7.36
CA THR A 46 34.06 65.40 -7.13
C THR A 46 35.43 66.03 -6.84
N SER A 47 36.39 65.26 -6.34
CA SER A 47 37.70 65.76 -5.88
C SER A 47 38.85 65.40 -6.84
N VAL A 48 38.57 64.60 -7.87
CA VAL A 48 39.50 64.32 -8.98
C VAL A 48 40.02 65.60 -9.62
N GLY A 49 39.19 66.63 -9.75
CA GLY A 49 39.58 67.92 -10.31
C GLY A 49 40.70 68.63 -9.53
N LEU A 50 40.75 68.45 -8.21
CA LEU A 50 41.79 69.05 -7.34
C LEU A 50 43.13 68.32 -7.50
N VAL A 51 43.09 66.99 -7.60
CA VAL A 51 44.28 66.16 -7.85
C VAL A 51 44.86 66.46 -9.22
N LEU A 52 44.02 66.52 -10.26
CA LEU A 52 44.44 66.90 -11.61
C LEU A 52 45.04 68.31 -11.62
N ARG A 53 44.42 69.28 -10.94
CA ARG A 53 44.95 70.64 -10.83
C ARG A 53 46.36 70.65 -10.23
N ALA A 54 46.58 69.89 -9.16
CA ALA A 54 47.89 69.75 -8.52
C ALA A 54 48.96 69.15 -9.47
N ILE A 55 48.58 68.17 -10.31
CA ILE A 55 49.48 67.57 -11.32
C ILE A 55 49.82 68.55 -12.45
N TYR A 56 48.87 69.38 -12.86
CA TYR A 56 49.13 70.42 -13.88
C TYR A 56 50.00 71.55 -13.32
N ASP A 57 49.79 71.94 -12.07
CA ASP A 57 50.55 73.02 -11.42
C ASP A 57 52.01 72.61 -11.11
N THR A 58 52.31 71.31 -10.98
CA THR A 58 53.69 70.78 -10.83
C THR A 58 54.44 70.59 -12.16
N GLY A 59 53.76 70.64 -13.30
CA GLY A 59 54.38 70.52 -14.63
C GLY A 59 54.83 69.10 -15.03
N ASP A 60 54.53 68.09 -14.22
CA ASP A 60 54.99 66.69 -14.41
C ASP A 60 53.98 65.79 -15.15
N VAL A 61 53.07 66.40 -15.92
CA VAL A 61 51.91 65.72 -16.53
C VAL A 61 52.32 64.50 -17.36
N HIS A 62 53.37 64.59 -18.17
CA HIS A 62 53.79 63.49 -19.03
C HIS A 62 54.34 62.28 -18.25
N ASN A 63 55.09 62.50 -17.17
CA ASN A 63 55.56 61.40 -16.34
C ASN A 63 54.42 60.82 -15.49
N PHE A 64 53.47 61.67 -15.05
CA PHE A 64 52.25 61.22 -14.40
C PHE A 64 51.35 60.37 -15.33
N THR A 65 51.16 60.78 -16.58
CA THR A 65 50.42 59.98 -17.58
C THR A 65 51.06 58.62 -17.78
N ARG A 66 52.40 58.57 -17.90
CA ARG A 66 53.14 57.30 -18.01
C ARG A 66 53.00 56.44 -16.73
N ALA A 67 52.99 57.07 -15.56
CA ALA A 67 52.73 56.43 -14.27
C ALA A 67 51.32 55.82 -14.21
N LEU A 68 50.30 56.55 -14.69
CA LEU A 68 48.91 56.10 -14.78
C LEU A 68 48.76 54.92 -15.75
N GLU A 69 49.35 54.99 -16.95
CA GLU A 69 49.34 53.88 -17.92
C GLU A 69 49.95 52.60 -17.34
N ARG A 70 51.06 52.71 -16.59
CA ARG A 70 51.65 51.56 -15.89
C ARG A 70 50.73 51.00 -14.81
N ARG A 71 50.02 51.87 -14.07
CA ARG A 71 49.07 51.46 -13.03
C ARG A 71 47.86 50.74 -13.63
N ILE A 72 47.33 51.24 -14.74
CA ILE A 72 46.27 50.58 -15.52
C ILE A 72 46.74 49.20 -16.00
N ALA A 73 47.91 49.12 -16.64
CA ALA A 73 48.47 47.85 -17.10
C ALA A 73 48.71 46.85 -15.96
N HIS A 74 49.09 47.35 -14.77
CA HIS A 74 49.21 46.54 -13.56
C HIS A 74 47.86 45.97 -13.12
N TYR A 75 46.80 46.78 -13.09
CA TYR A 75 45.44 46.30 -12.77
C TYR A 75 44.91 45.32 -13.80
N ASP A 76 45.09 45.57 -15.10
CA ASP A 76 44.67 44.64 -16.15
C ASP A 76 45.34 43.27 -15.99
N LYS A 77 46.64 43.26 -15.66
CA LYS A 77 47.37 42.02 -15.36
C LYS A 77 46.84 41.32 -14.11
N ASN A 78 46.49 42.08 -13.06
CA ASN A 78 45.91 41.52 -11.84
C ASN A 78 44.50 40.96 -12.09
N ILE A 79 43.65 41.67 -12.82
CA ILE A 79 42.32 41.21 -13.24
C ILE A 79 42.46 39.91 -14.03
N LEU A 80 43.33 39.88 -15.04
CA LEU A 80 43.56 38.68 -15.83
C LEU A 80 44.04 37.51 -14.96
N LYS A 81 44.93 37.75 -14.00
CA LYS A 81 45.41 36.72 -13.07
C LYS A 81 44.27 36.15 -12.22
N VAL A 82 43.41 37.02 -11.67
CA VAL A 82 42.25 36.61 -10.86
C VAL A 82 41.24 35.84 -11.71
N CYS A 83 40.91 36.34 -12.90
CA CYS A 83 40.01 35.66 -13.83
C CYS A 83 40.55 34.28 -14.23
N THR A 84 41.83 34.21 -14.60
CA THR A 84 42.48 32.94 -15.00
C THR A 84 42.50 31.94 -13.83
N TYR A 85 42.79 32.42 -12.61
CA TYR A 85 42.80 31.58 -11.41
C TYR A 85 41.43 30.95 -11.12
N HIS A 86 40.33 31.69 -11.31
CA HIS A 86 38.98 31.20 -11.02
C HIS A 86 38.25 30.54 -12.20
N TYR A 87 38.74 30.73 -13.43
CA TYR A 87 38.04 30.26 -14.65
C TYR A 87 37.77 28.75 -14.63
N GLN A 88 38.76 27.95 -14.22
CA GLN A 88 38.61 26.50 -14.17
C GLN A 88 37.54 26.07 -13.15
N GLY A 89 37.55 26.67 -11.95
CA GLY A 89 36.56 26.38 -10.91
C GLY A 89 35.13 26.80 -11.30
N PHE A 90 34.99 27.89 -12.06
CA PHE A 90 33.71 28.29 -12.64
C PHE A 90 33.21 27.26 -13.66
N LEU A 91 34.06 26.83 -14.59
CA LEU A 91 33.71 25.81 -15.58
C LEU A 91 33.30 24.49 -14.93
N ASP A 92 34.02 24.06 -13.90
CA ASP A 92 33.71 22.82 -13.20
C ASP A 92 32.38 22.91 -12.43
N SER A 93 32.10 24.07 -11.82
CA SER A 93 30.81 24.34 -11.17
C SER A 93 29.66 24.33 -12.17
N MET A 94 29.85 24.90 -13.37
CA MET A 94 28.86 24.87 -14.44
C MET A 94 28.58 23.45 -14.95
N ARG A 95 29.63 22.63 -15.10
CA ARG A 95 29.50 21.20 -15.45
C ARG A 95 28.75 20.42 -14.36
N GLN A 96 29.08 20.65 -13.09
CA GLN A 96 28.39 20.01 -11.97
C GLN A 96 26.90 20.37 -11.94
N LEU A 97 26.55 21.63 -12.19
CA LEU A 97 25.15 22.07 -12.27
C LEU A 97 24.41 21.39 -13.43
N SER A 98 25.05 21.27 -14.59
CA SER A 98 24.46 20.55 -15.74
C SER A 98 24.22 19.09 -15.42
N ASN A 99 25.18 18.40 -14.79
CA ASN A 99 25.04 17.01 -14.37
C ASN A 99 23.94 16.84 -13.31
N LEU A 100 23.83 17.79 -12.36
CA LEU A 100 22.78 17.78 -11.37
C LEU A 100 21.39 17.92 -12.02
N SER A 101 21.26 18.79 -13.02
CA SER A 101 20.01 18.94 -13.78
C SER A 101 19.59 17.65 -14.49
N GLU A 102 20.55 16.92 -15.07
CA GLU A 102 20.30 15.62 -15.71
C GLU A 102 19.82 14.59 -14.68
N LYS A 103 20.52 14.45 -13.55
CA LYS A 103 20.12 13.54 -12.45
C LYS A 103 18.76 13.89 -11.86
N CYS A 104 18.44 15.17 -11.70
CA CYS A 104 17.12 15.59 -11.25
C CYS A 104 16.02 15.17 -12.26
N GLY A 105 16.32 15.24 -13.56
CA GLY A 105 15.44 14.73 -14.62
C GLY A 105 15.22 13.21 -14.52
N GLU A 106 16.29 12.44 -14.31
CA GLU A 106 16.21 10.98 -14.12
C GLU A 106 15.38 10.61 -12.89
N ILE A 107 15.63 11.26 -11.74
CA ILE A 107 14.89 11.02 -10.50
C ILE A 107 13.41 11.36 -10.69
N LYS A 108 13.11 12.48 -11.35
CA LYS A 108 11.73 12.85 -11.67
C LYS A 108 11.05 11.76 -12.49
N LYS A 109 11.71 11.27 -13.55
CA LYS A 109 11.17 10.19 -14.38
C LYS A 109 10.94 8.91 -13.59
N MET A 110 11.90 8.50 -12.76
CA MET A 110 11.73 7.31 -11.89
C MET A 110 10.58 7.48 -10.89
N ALA A 111 10.39 8.69 -10.35
CA ALA A 111 9.28 8.98 -9.45
C ALA A 111 7.92 8.92 -10.17
N GLU A 112 7.85 9.41 -11.41
CA GLU A 112 6.67 9.32 -12.27
C GLU A 112 6.35 7.85 -12.61
N GLU A 113 7.34 7.08 -13.06
CA GLU A 113 7.20 5.64 -13.35
C GLU A 113 6.76 4.84 -12.11
N THR A 114 7.37 5.10 -10.95
CA THR A 114 6.98 4.45 -9.69
C THR A 114 5.55 4.80 -9.30
N ASN A 115 5.16 6.07 -9.45
CA ASN A 115 3.80 6.50 -9.16
C ASN A 115 2.78 5.81 -10.08
N GLU A 116 3.08 5.67 -11.38
CA GLU A 116 2.21 4.93 -12.32
C GLU A 116 2.07 3.46 -11.92
N HIS A 117 3.16 2.78 -11.57
CA HIS A 117 3.13 1.41 -11.09
C HIS A 117 2.29 1.25 -9.81
N VAL A 118 2.51 2.13 -8.82
CA VAL A 118 1.76 2.11 -7.55
C VAL A 118 0.27 2.34 -7.81
N GLN A 119 -0.09 3.25 -8.71
CA GLN A 119 -1.50 3.49 -9.05
C GLN A 119 -2.13 2.29 -9.75
N GLY A 120 -1.42 1.65 -10.68
CA GLY A 120 -1.87 0.42 -11.35
C GLY A 120 -2.13 -0.71 -10.35
N ASP A 121 -1.14 -1.02 -9.51
CA ASP A 121 -1.24 -2.06 -8.48
C ASP A 121 -2.35 -1.76 -7.47
N SER A 122 -2.56 -0.49 -7.12
CA SER A 122 -3.61 -0.05 -6.21
C SER A 122 -5.02 -0.33 -6.75
N ILE A 123 -5.23 -0.16 -8.06
CA ILE A 123 -6.52 -0.45 -8.71
C ILE A 123 -6.81 -1.95 -8.64
N ASP A 124 -5.83 -2.80 -8.95
CA ASP A 124 -6.01 -4.25 -8.91
C ASP A 124 -6.15 -4.79 -7.49
N LEU A 125 -5.43 -4.21 -6.53
CA LEU A 125 -5.61 -4.48 -5.10
C LEU A 125 -7.03 -4.12 -4.65
N LEU A 126 -7.56 -2.98 -5.09
CA LEU A 126 -8.93 -2.55 -4.77
C LEU A 126 -9.96 -3.55 -5.30
N LYS A 127 -9.81 -4.05 -6.54
CA LYS A 127 -10.68 -5.10 -7.11
C LYS A 127 -10.67 -6.36 -6.24
N LYS A 128 -9.49 -6.88 -5.90
CA LYS A 128 -9.34 -8.07 -5.03
C LYS A 128 -9.95 -7.82 -3.64
N SER A 129 -9.76 -6.63 -3.08
CA SER A 129 -10.36 -6.25 -1.78
C SER A 129 -11.89 -6.30 -1.83
N MET A 130 -12.50 -5.76 -2.89
CA MET A 130 -13.97 -5.83 -3.07
C MET A 130 -14.46 -7.28 -3.19
N GLU A 131 -13.73 -8.14 -3.90
CA GLU A 131 -14.05 -9.57 -3.99
C GLU A 131 -13.98 -10.23 -2.61
N ILE A 132 -12.94 -9.97 -1.82
CA ILE A 132 -12.81 -10.51 -0.45
C ILE A 132 -14.00 -10.08 0.41
N VAL A 133 -14.42 -8.83 0.34
CA VAL A 133 -15.60 -8.35 1.08
C VAL A 133 -16.86 -9.10 0.65
N ARG A 134 -17.05 -9.32 -0.66
CA ARG A 134 -18.17 -10.11 -1.19
C ARG A 134 -18.14 -11.56 -0.70
N TYR A 135 -16.98 -12.21 -0.73
CA TYR A 135 -16.82 -13.59 -0.25
C TYR A 135 -17.02 -13.68 1.27
N ARG A 136 -16.56 -12.72 2.06
CA ARG A 136 -16.84 -12.67 3.50
C ARG A 136 -18.33 -12.53 3.80
N LYS A 137 -19.06 -11.72 3.04
CA LYS A 137 -20.53 -11.63 3.16
C LYS A 137 -21.20 -12.96 2.82
N LEU A 138 -20.78 -13.60 1.74
CA LEU A 138 -21.28 -14.92 1.35
C LEU A 138 -20.99 -15.97 2.44
N GLN A 139 -19.76 -16.01 2.95
CA GLN A 139 -19.35 -16.91 4.02
C GLN A 139 -20.16 -16.68 5.29
N ARG A 140 -20.38 -15.42 5.69
CA ARG A 140 -21.23 -15.10 6.85
C ARG A 140 -22.65 -15.59 6.63
N ASN A 141 -23.24 -15.35 5.46
CA ASN A 141 -24.59 -15.82 5.14
C ASN A 141 -24.67 -17.35 5.15
N ALA A 142 -23.66 -18.02 4.59
CA ALA A 142 -23.56 -19.47 4.56
C ALA A 142 -23.45 -20.05 5.99
N ASN A 143 -22.60 -19.47 6.84
CA ASN A 143 -22.47 -19.89 8.24
C ASN A 143 -23.79 -19.70 8.99
N VAL A 144 -24.47 -18.56 8.83
CA VAL A 144 -25.78 -18.34 9.45
C VAL A 144 -26.80 -19.38 8.98
N ALA A 145 -26.80 -19.72 7.68
CA ALA A 145 -27.67 -20.75 7.14
C ALA A 145 -27.33 -22.14 7.71
N ILE A 146 -26.05 -22.50 7.78
CA ILE A 146 -25.56 -23.74 8.40
C ILE A 146 -26.04 -23.80 9.85
N ASP A 147 -25.82 -22.75 10.63
CA ASP A 147 -26.24 -22.70 12.04
C ASP A 147 -27.75 -22.88 12.18
N GLN A 148 -28.57 -22.19 11.36
CA GLN A 148 -30.02 -22.37 11.41
C GLN A 148 -30.44 -23.80 11.04
N ILE A 149 -29.84 -24.40 10.01
CA ILE A 149 -30.12 -25.79 9.60
C ILE A 149 -29.69 -26.78 10.69
N SER A 150 -28.51 -26.60 11.27
CA SER A 150 -27.99 -27.43 12.35
C SER A 150 -28.89 -27.41 13.60
N MET A 151 -29.52 -26.27 13.91
CA MET A 151 -30.52 -26.20 14.98
C MET A 151 -31.79 -26.99 14.67
N CYS A 152 -32.17 -27.11 13.39
CA CYS A 152 -33.38 -27.82 12.98
C CYS A 152 -33.18 -29.33 12.84
N LEU A 153 -31.94 -29.78 12.61
CA LEU A 153 -31.61 -31.17 12.28
C LEU A 153 -32.08 -32.18 13.33
N PRO A 154 -31.84 -31.98 14.66
CA PRO A 154 -32.25 -32.96 15.67
C PRO A 154 -33.75 -33.21 15.71
N ALA A 155 -34.56 -32.18 15.52
CA ALA A 155 -36.02 -32.31 15.50
C ALA A 155 -36.51 -33.12 14.30
N LEU A 156 -35.89 -32.91 13.13
CA LEU A 156 -36.20 -33.67 11.92
C LEU A 156 -35.77 -35.14 12.03
N GLU A 157 -34.62 -35.41 12.64
CA GLU A 157 -34.15 -36.78 12.91
C GLU A 157 -35.05 -37.53 13.90
N HIS A 158 -35.50 -36.87 14.97
CA HIS A 158 -36.45 -37.44 15.91
C HIS A 158 -37.80 -37.73 15.26
N TYR A 159 -38.28 -36.80 14.43
CA TYR A 159 -39.50 -37.01 13.65
C TYR A 159 -39.38 -38.18 12.66
N ALA A 160 -38.24 -38.32 11.97
CA ALA A 160 -37.97 -39.46 11.10
C ALA A 160 -37.92 -40.79 11.89
N THR A 161 -37.32 -40.76 13.07
CA THR A 161 -37.25 -41.92 13.98
C THR A 161 -38.64 -42.32 14.48
N LEU A 162 -39.47 -41.35 14.84
CA LEU A 162 -40.87 -41.56 15.20
C LEU A 162 -41.63 -42.29 14.07
N GLN A 163 -41.54 -41.79 12.83
CA GLN A 163 -42.19 -42.45 11.69
C GLN A 163 -41.69 -43.89 11.49
N LYS A 164 -40.39 -44.15 11.69
CA LYS A 164 -39.82 -45.50 11.61
C LYS A 164 -40.36 -46.43 12.71
N LEU A 165 -40.49 -45.94 13.94
CA LEU A 165 -41.06 -46.70 15.06
C LEU A 165 -42.54 -47.03 14.83
N MET A 166 -43.31 -46.08 14.29
CA MET A 166 -44.71 -46.30 13.91
C MET A 166 -44.86 -47.36 12.82
N LYS A 167 -43.96 -47.39 11.82
CA LYS A 167 -43.93 -48.45 10.80
C LYS A 167 -43.59 -49.82 11.37
N ASN A 168 -42.72 -49.86 12.38
CA ASN A 168 -42.27 -51.09 13.04
C ASN A 168 -43.22 -51.57 14.16
N LYS A 169 -44.42 -50.97 14.30
CA LYS A 169 -45.42 -51.29 15.34
C LYS A 169 -44.90 -51.15 16.78
N LYS A 170 -43.82 -50.39 17.00
CA LYS A 170 -43.25 -50.14 18.33
C LYS A 170 -43.90 -48.91 18.97
N TYR A 171 -45.21 -48.98 19.21
CA TYR A 171 -46.02 -47.81 19.57
C TYR A 171 -45.66 -47.15 20.90
N LEU A 172 -45.26 -47.93 21.92
CA LEU A 172 -44.83 -47.38 23.21
C LEU A 172 -43.53 -46.55 23.08
N GLN A 173 -42.59 -47.03 22.27
CA GLN A 173 -41.34 -46.31 22.00
C GLN A 173 -41.61 -45.08 21.13
N ALA A 174 -42.52 -45.20 20.16
CA ALA A 174 -42.97 -44.08 19.33
C ALA A 174 -43.60 -42.97 20.18
N LEU A 175 -44.45 -43.32 21.15
CA LEU A 175 -45.10 -42.35 22.03
C LEU A 175 -44.07 -41.57 22.86
N LYS A 176 -43.05 -42.26 23.39
CA LYS A 176 -41.96 -41.63 24.14
C LYS A 176 -41.17 -40.62 23.28
N VAL A 177 -40.80 -41.01 22.05
CA VAL A 177 -40.10 -40.12 21.12
C VAL A 177 -40.97 -38.92 20.72
N LEU A 178 -42.28 -39.11 20.56
CA LEU A 178 -43.23 -38.03 20.27
C LEU A 178 -43.32 -37.03 21.43
N GLU A 179 -43.32 -37.50 22.67
CA GLU A 179 -43.33 -36.65 23.87
C GLU A 179 -42.02 -35.87 24.03
N ASP A 180 -40.87 -36.52 23.79
CA ASP A 180 -39.55 -35.87 23.78
C ASP A 180 -39.45 -34.79 22.68
N LEU A 181 -40.03 -35.03 21.50
CA LEU A 181 -40.08 -34.09 20.38
C LEU A 181 -40.89 -32.81 20.74
N GLU A 182 -41.99 -32.98 21.46
CA GLU A 182 -42.87 -31.89 21.90
C GLU A 182 -42.21 -31.00 22.94
N HIS A 183 -41.64 -31.60 23.98
CA HIS A 183 -41.13 -30.85 25.13
C HIS A 183 -39.74 -30.23 24.87
N ASN A 184 -38.83 -30.97 24.22
CA ASN A 184 -37.43 -30.58 24.13
C ASN A 184 -37.10 -29.74 22.87
N TYR A 185 -37.78 -29.98 21.75
CA TYR A 185 -37.36 -29.44 20.45
C TYR A 185 -38.32 -28.40 19.87
N LEU A 186 -39.64 -28.61 19.97
CA LEU A 186 -40.62 -27.73 19.34
C LEU A 186 -40.66 -26.31 19.93
N ASN A 187 -40.49 -26.18 21.24
CA ASN A 187 -40.45 -24.87 21.90
C ASN A 187 -39.30 -23.98 21.39
N GLN A 188 -38.17 -24.58 21.01
CA GLN A 188 -37.00 -23.86 20.52
C GLN A 188 -37.11 -23.49 19.03
N LEU A 189 -37.95 -24.20 18.28
CA LEU A 189 -38.07 -24.10 16.83
C LEU A 189 -39.30 -23.30 16.36
N GLN A 190 -40.09 -22.71 17.28
CA GLN A 190 -41.31 -21.98 16.94
C GLN A 190 -41.13 -20.82 15.94
N LYS A 191 -39.90 -20.28 15.83
CA LYS A 191 -39.55 -19.28 14.81
C LYS A 191 -39.62 -19.78 13.36
N TYR A 192 -39.65 -21.10 13.14
CA TYR A 192 -39.64 -21.70 11.81
C TYR A 192 -41.03 -22.18 11.37
N ARG A 193 -41.39 -21.91 10.11
CA ARG A 193 -42.69 -22.30 9.53
C ARG A 193 -42.92 -23.82 9.51
N PHE A 194 -41.87 -24.65 9.43
CA PHE A 194 -42.05 -26.11 9.48
C PHE A 194 -42.39 -26.59 10.90
N ALA A 195 -41.96 -25.87 11.94
CA ALA A 195 -42.26 -26.24 13.32
C ALA A 195 -43.76 -26.14 13.62
N SER A 196 -44.45 -25.13 13.06
CA SER A 196 -45.91 -25.03 13.22
C SER A 196 -46.65 -26.21 12.58
N PHE A 197 -46.18 -26.70 11.43
CA PHE A 197 -46.73 -27.89 10.78
C PHE A 197 -46.47 -29.15 11.63
N LEU A 198 -45.27 -29.26 12.21
CA LEU A 198 -44.89 -30.37 13.07
C LEU A 198 -45.76 -30.40 14.34
N THR A 199 -45.98 -29.25 15.00
CA THR A 199 -46.89 -29.13 16.16
C THR A 199 -48.31 -29.52 15.81
N GLN A 200 -48.84 -29.09 14.66
CA GLN A 200 -50.18 -29.45 14.22
C GLN A 200 -50.33 -30.96 13.95
N SER A 201 -49.23 -31.63 13.61
CA SER A 201 -49.21 -33.08 13.33
C SER A 201 -49.13 -33.94 14.59
N ILE A 202 -48.77 -33.39 15.76
CA ILE A 202 -48.61 -34.16 17.01
C ILE A 202 -49.92 -34.76 17.49
N GLY A 203 -51.00 -33.98 17.52
CA GLY A 203 -52.32 -34.45 17.96
C GLY A 203 -52.79 -35.67 17.16
N PRO A 204 -52.90 -35.56 15.82
CA PRO A 204 -53.25 -36.67 14.95
C PRO A 204 -52.33 -37.89 15.09
N MET A 205 -51.02 -37.69 15.28
CA MET A 205 -50.09 -38.80 15.50
C MET A 205 -50.32 -39.51 16.84
N ARG A 206 -50.61 -38.76 17.91
CA ARG A 206 -50.93 -39.32 19.22
C ARG A 206 -52.21 -40.16 19.15
N ASP A 207 -53.24 -39.67 18.46
CA ASP A 207 -54.47 -40.43 18.23
C ASP A 207 -54.23 -41.69 17.41
N GLN A 208 -53.43 -41.61 16.34
CA GLN A 208 -53.07 -42.75 15.52
C GLN A 208 -52.28 -43.82 16.31
N ILE A 209 -51.36 -43.42 17.17
CA ILE A 209 -50.63 -44.33 18.06
C ILE A 209 -51.62 -45.02 19.02
N ARG A 210 -52.54 -44.26 19.61
CA ARG A 210 -53.56 -44.78 20.53
C ARG A 210 -54.45 -45.83 19.87
N GLU A 211 -55.01 -45.49 18.70
CA GLU A 211 -55.91 -46.36 17.95
C GLU A 211 -55.20 -47.67 17.54
N LYS A 212 -54.01 -47.57 16.95
CA LYS A 212 -53.24 -48.75 16.52
C LYS A 212 -52.78 -49.62 17.69
N SER A 213 -52.38 -49.02 18.81
CA SER A 213 -52.01 -49.77 20.02
C SER A 213 -53.20 -50.50 20.62
N TYR A 214 -54.37 -49.85 20.64
CA TYR A 214 -55.59 -50.46 21.14
C TYR A 214 -56.03 -51.62 20.26
N SER A 215 -56.03 -51.44 18.93
CA SER A 215 -56.33 -52.50 17.97
C SER A 215 -55.40 -53.71 18.14
N GLU A 216 -54.07 -53.50 18.24
CA GLU A 216 -53.15 -54.62 18.42
C GLU A 216 -53.34 -55.34 19.76
N LEU A 217 -53.72 -54.61 20.82
CA LEU A 217 -54.06 -55.22 22.10
C LEU A 217 -55.35 -56.05 22.01
N THR A 218 -56.38 -55.53 21.34
CA THR A 218 -57.63 -56.25 21.13
C THR A 218 -57.40 -57.51 20.29
N ASP A 219 -56.65 -57.42 19.21
CA ASP A 219 -56.26 -58.56 18.37
C ASP A 219 -55.45 -59.59 19.16
N PHE A 220 -54.53 -59.14 20.02
CA PHE A 220 -53.76 -60.01 20.90
C PHE A 220 -54.65 -60.74 21.90
N LEU A 221 -55.59 -60.05 22.55
CA LEU A 221 -56.52 -60.64 23.50
C LEU A 221 -57.47 -61.63 22.83
N GLU A 222 -57.96 -61.33 21.63
CA GLU A 222 -58.80 -62.27 20.86
C GLU A 222 -58.03 -63.54 20.48
N ASN A 223 -56.77 -63.39 20.07
CA ASN A 223 -55.89 -64.54 19.80
C ASN A 223 -55.61 -65.34 21.08
N LEU A 224 -55.35 -64.66 22.20
CA LEU A 224 -55.11 -65.32 23.48
C LEU A 224 -56.34 -66.06 23.97
N GLN A 225 -57.54 -65.52 23.78
CA GLN A 225 -58.82 -66.19 24.08
C GLN A 225 -58.99 -67.46 23.22
N LYS A 226 -58.68 -67.40 21.92
CA LYS A 226 -58.73 -68.59 21.05
C LYS A 226 -57.73 -69.67 21.49
N VAL A 227 -56.52 -69.28 21.87
CA VAL A 227 -55.48 -70.20 22.34
C VAL A 227 -55.83 -70.80 23.70
N SER A 228 -56.33 -69.99 24.64
CA SER A 228 -56.73 -70.47 25.96
C SER A 228 -57.91 -71.43 25.89
N GLN A 229 -58.87 -71.18 24.98
CA GLN A 229 -59.97 -72.11 24.72
C GLN A 229 -59.46 -73.46 24.20
N ARG A 230 -58.52 -73.47 23.24
CA ARG A 230 -57.90 -74.71 22.75
C ARG A 230 -57.14 -75.46 23.84
N ILE A 231 -56.33 -74.77 24.64
CA ILE A 231 -55.60 -75.37 25.76
C ILE A 231 -56.59 -75.94 26.79
N GLY A 232 -57.70 -75.24 27.05
CA GLY A 232 -58.78 -75.71 27.93
C GLY A 232 -59.47 -76.97 27.40
N GLU A 233 -59.78 -77.02 26.10
CA GLU A 233 -60.35 -78.21 25.46
C GLU A 233 -59.40 -79.41 25.52
N ASP A 234 -58.10 -79.20 25.31
CA ASP A 234 -57.10 -80.25 25.39
C ASP A 234 -56.88 -80.71 26.84
N ALA A 235 -56.74 -79.78 27.80
CA ALA A 235 -56.65 -80.12 29.22
C ALA A 235 -57.89 -80.88 29.72
N SER A 236 -59.10 -80.49 29.28
CA SER A 236 -60.34 -81.20 29.63
C SER A 236 -60.42 -82.59 29.00
N ARG A 237 -59.86 -82.78 27.79
CA ARG A 237 -59.71 -84.12 27.17
C ARG A 237 -58.76 -85.04 27.94
N HIS A 238 -57.70 -84.49 28.56
CA HIS A 238 -56.72 -85.26 29.33
C HIS A 238 -57.12 -85.52 30.80
N VAL A 239 -58.16 -84.88 31.34
CA VAL A 239 -58.65 -85.04 32.73
C VAL A 239 -59.89 -85.98 32.82
N LYS A 240 -60.12 -86.83 31.82
CA LYS A 240 -61.11 -87.90 31.96
C LYS A 240 -60.60 -88.96 32.94
N PHE A 241 -61.22 -88.99 34.13
CA PHE A 241 -61.26 -90.16 35.02
C PHE A 241 -61.90 -91.36 34.29
#